data_AF-A0A3D2LC09-F1
#
_entry.id   AF-A0A3D2LC09-F1
#
_cell.length_a   1.000
_cell.length_b   1.000
_cell.length_c   1.000
_cell.angle_alpha   90.00
_cell.angle_beta   90.00
_cell.angle_gamma   90.00
#
_symmetry.space_group_name_H-M   'P 1'
#
loop_
_entity.id
_entity.type
_entity.pdbx_description
1 polymer ?
#
loop_
_entity_poly.entity_id
_entity_poly.type
_entity_poly.pdbx_seq_one_letter_code
_entity_poly.pdbx_strand_id
1 'polypeptide(L)' 'QGNEVFALLSEAQVSVLHNAGAVFYPWMGGSQRLVCSWATTPEEVDAFLGVLKG' A
#
# COMPACT_ATOMS: atom_id res chain seq x y z
N GLN A 1 -0.60 -15.28 -12.29
CA GLN A 1 -0.15 -13.89 -11.98
C GLN A 1 -0.74 -13.53 -10.63
N GLY A 2 0.03 -12.93 -9.71
CA GLY A 2 -0.41 -12.61 -8.35
C GLY A 2 -0.92 -11.17 -8.23
N ASN A 3 -1.76 -10.91 -7.23
CA ASN A 3 -2.34 -9.60 -6.91
C ASN A 3 -1.80 -9.01 -5.59
N GLU A 4 -0.80 -9.65 -5.00
CA GLU A 4 -0.20 -9.25 -3.73
C GLU A 4 1.20 -8.65 -3.94
N VAL A 5 1.47 -7.53 -3.27
CA VAL A 5 2.76 -6.85 -3.25
C VAL A 5 3.22 -6.75 -1.81
N PHE A 6 4.49 -7.08 -1.55
CA PHE A 6 5.11 -6.97 -0.24
C PHE A 6 6.19 -5.89 -0.28
N ALA A 7 6.03 -4.84 0.52
CA ALA A 7 6.94 -3.69 0.51
C ALA A 7 7.44 -3.37 1.91
N LEU A 8 8.73 -3.05 2.05
CA LEU A 8 9.26 -2.45 3.26
C LEU A 8 8.91 -0.96 3.25
N LEU A 9 8.08 -0.55 4.19
CA LEU A 9 7.69 0.85 4.38
C LEU A 9 8.16 1.30 5.76
N SER A 10 8.67 2.52 5.85
CA SER A 10 8.96 3.12 7.16
C SER A 10 7.67 3.39 7.93
N GLU A 11 7.74 3.49 9.26
CA GLU A 11 6.57 3.80 10.09
C GLU A 11 5.89 5.13 9.69
N ALA A 12 6.68 6.12 9.27
CA ALA A 12 6.17 7.39 8.78
C ALA A 12 5.34 7.20 7.49
N GLN A 13 5.82 6.41 6.53
CA GLN A 13 5.09 6.10 5.30
C GLN A 13 3.81 5.32 5.58
N VAL A 14 3.87 4.34 6.50
CA VAL A 14 2.67 3.59 6.91
C VAL A 14 1.63 4.52 7.52
N SER A 15 2.04 5.41 8.42
CA SER A 15 1.15 6.39 9.05
C SER A 15 0.50 7.33 8.03
N VAL A 16 1.28 7.88 7.10
CA VAL A 16 0.75 8.78 6.05
C VAL A 16 -0.25 8.07 5.15
N LEU A 17 0.04 6.83 4.74
CA LEU A 17 -0.86 6.04 3.90
C LEU A 17 -2.16 5.68 4.62
N HIS A 18 -2.09 5.27 5.89
CA HIS A 18 -3.28 4.98 6.70
C HIS A 18 -4.13 6.25 6.91
N ASN A 19 -3.50 7.41 7.13
CA ASN A 19 -4.21 8.68 7.25
C ASN A 19 -4.87 9.12 5.94
N ALA A 20 -4.31 8.71 4.79
CA ALA A 20 -4.92 8.91 3.48
C ALA A 20 -6.05 7.89 3.17
N GLY A 21 -6.37 7.00 4.11
CA GLY A 21 -7.44 6.01 3.98
C GLY A 21 -7.02 4.69 3.36
N ALA A 22 -5.73 4.48 3.09
CA ALA A 22 -5.24 3.20 2.58
C ALA A 22 -5.30 2.13 3.69
N VAL A 23 -5.75 0.94 3.32
CA VAL A 23 -5.84 -0.21 4.23
C VAL A 23 -4.97 -1.35 3.69
N PHE A 24 -4.01 -1.78 4.49
CA PHE A 24 -3.13 -2.91 4.20
C PHE A 24 -2.67 -3.57 5.52
N TYR A 25 -1.95 -4.68 5.41
CA TYR A 25 -1.63 -5.52 6.56
C TYR A 25 -0.13 -5.61 6.81
N PRO A 26 0.33 -5.60 8.07
CA PRO A 26 1.71 -5.94 8.38
C PRO A 26 2.00 -7.39 8.01
N TRP A 27 3.25 -7.65 7.62
CA TRP A 27 3.75 -8.96 7.22
C TRP A 27 5.14 -9.23 7.82
N MET A 28 5.60 -10.47 7.72
CA MET A 28 6.88 -10.90 8.27
C MET A 28 8.05 -10.03 7.77
N GLY A 29 9.03 -9.80 8.64
CA GLY A 29 10.22 -9.01 8.32
C GLY A 29 9.99 -7.50 8.27
N GLY A 30 8.92 -6.99 8.88
CA GLY A 30 8.60 -5.54 8.88
C GLY A 30 8.04 -5.04 7.55
N SER A 31 7.67 -5.96 6.65
CA SER A 31 7.04 -5.62 5.39
C SER A 31 5.54 -5.38 5.56
N GLN A 32 4.95 -4.72 4.58
CA GLN A 32 3.51 -4.49 4.45
C GLN A 32 3.01 -5.26 3.24
N ARG A 33 1.88 -5.95 3.39
CA ARG A 33 1.19 -6.72 2.36
C ARG A 33 0.05 -5.88 1.78
N LEU A 34 0.19 -5.50 0.52
CA LEU A 34 -0.81 -4.83 -0.30
C LEU A 34 -1.47 -5.84 -1.22
N VAL A 35 -2.79 -5.73 -1.40
CA VAL A 35 -3.57 -6.68 -2.21
C VAL A 35 -4.50 -5.90 -3.12
N CYS A 36 -4.38 -6.13 -4.43
CA CYS A 36 -5.31 -5.60 -5.41
C CYS A 36 -6.48 -6.57 -5.61
N SER A 37 -7.69 -6.04 -5.80
CA SER A 37 -8.85 -6.83 -6.18
C SER A 37 -9.12 -6.72 -7.68
N TRP A 38 -10.11 -7.47 -8.17
CA TRP A 38 -10.62 -7.34 -9.52
C TRP A 38 -11.27 -5.97 -9.80
N ALA A 39 -11.60 -5.21 -8.75
CA ALA A 39 -12.17 -3.87 -8.85
C ALA A 39 -11.12 -2.76 -8.70
N THR A 40 -9.87 -3.09 -8.38
CA THR A 40 -8.81 -2.09 -8.21
C THR A 40 -8.47 -1.45 -9.55
N THR A 41 -8.61 -0.14 -9.62
CA THR A 41 -8.35 0.68 -10.80
C THR A 41 -6.89 1.15 -10.85
N PRO A 42 -6.33 1.41 -12.03
CA PRO A 42 -5.01 2.04 -12.15
C PRO A 42 -4.92 3.38 -11.39
N GLU A 43 -6.00 4.16 -11.40
CA GLU A 43 -6.06 5.47 -10.75
C GLU A 43 -5.95 5.37 -9.22
N GLU A 44 -6.51 4.33 -8.61
CA GLU A 44 -6.32 4.07 -7.17
C GLU A 44 -4.86 3.74 -6.83
N VAL A 45 -4.17 3.01 -7.71
CA VAL A 45 -2.73 2.70 -7.55
C VAL A 45 -1.90 3.96 -7.69
N ASP A 46 -2.21 4.81 -8.66
CA ASP A 46 -1.52 6.09 -8.86
C ASP A 46 -1.74 7.04 -7.68
N ALA A 47 -2.96 7.12 -7.14
CA ALA A 47 -3.26 7.90 -5.94
C ALA A 47 -2.46 7.40 -4.73
N PHE A 48 -2.39 6.07 -4.54
CA PHE A 48 -1.57 5.45 -3.49
C PHE A 48 -0.08 5.83 -3.65
N LEU A 49 0.46 5.74 -4.86
CA LEU A 49 1.85 6.09 -5.14
C LEU A 49 2.11 7.59 -4.98
N GLY A 50 1.13 8.45 -5.25
CA GLY A 50 1.21 9.89 -5.01
C GLY A 50 1.39 10.21 -3.53
N VAL A 51 0.60 9.57 -2.66
CA VAL A 51 0.72 9.72 -1.21
C VAL A 51 2.06 9.18 -0.68
N LEU A 52 2.54 8.06 -1.23
CA LEU A 52 3.81 7.44 -0.80
C LEU A 52 5.05 8.28 -1.13
N LYS A 53 5.01 9.07 -2.22
CA LYS A 53 6.13 9.90 -2.70
C LYS A 53 6.14 11.32 -2.13
N GLY A 54 5.01 11.78 -1.58
CA GLY A 54 4.86 13.08 -0.93
C GLY A 54 5.56 13.13 0.42
#